data_AF-A0A957QBJ8-F1
#
_entry.id   AF-A0A957QBJ8-F1
#
_cell.length_a   1.000
_cell.length_b   1.000
_cell.length_c   1.000
_cell.angle_alpha   90.00
_cell.angle_beta   90.00
_cell.angle_gamma   90.00
#
_symmetry.space_group_name_H-M   'P 1'
#
loop_
_entity.id
_entity.type
_entity.pdbx_description
1 polymer ?
#
loop_
_entity_poly.entity_id
_entity_poly.type
_entity_poly.pdbx_seq_one_letter_code
_entity_poly.pdbx_strand_id
1 'polypeptide(L)'
;MLIAQSIWWYVGAGFLLGWVMSTLIEWVWFRQRRVRPEAAGRVRASTVRDIVAEREALAAERTAPPVSTTQAGDVRPMPTASSYPDPLWRVRGIGVIYQKRLYEAGIFTWHQLASSDVDTLRAAAQAPATSDPSLWIAQARELAEQFDRVGATYSGPVPDDFTRIDGIGSLSEQTLYRAGVFTYQQLAGLSPQALARLLPEAAAAGESIDFKIWLDQAAQLSSES
;
A
#
# COMPACT_ATOMS: atom_id res chain seq x y z
N MET A 1 -15.46 59.95 -22.17
CA MET A 1 -15.12 59.12 -20.99
C MET A 1 -16.03 57.88 -20.96
N LEU A 2 -15.93 57.00 -21.96
CA LEU A 2 -16.88 55.87 -22.17
C LEU A 2 -16.21 54.59 -22.75
N ILE A 3 -14.89 54.45 -22.64
CA ILE A 3 -14.17 53.25 -23.12
C ILE A 3 -13.53 52.47 -21.94
N ALA A 4 -13.51 53.05 -20.73
CA ALA A 4 -12.89 52.43 -19.55
C ALA A 4 -13.79 51.41 -18.81
N GLN A 5 -15.07 51.27 -19.17
CA GLN A 5 -15.99 50.33 -18.50
C GLN A 5 -16.00 48.91 -19.08
N SER A 6 -15.53 48.68 -20.30
CA SER A 6 -15.62 47.34 -20.95
C SER A 6 -14.46 46.39 -20.67
N ILE A 7 -13.35 46.85 -20.09
CA ILE A 7 -12.18 45.98 -19.80
C ILE A 7 -12.49 45.03 -18.63
N TRP A 8 -13.26 45.50 -17.64
CA TRP A 8 -13.67 44.68 -16.50
C TRP A 8 -14.62 43.54 -16.87
N TRP A 9 -15.35 43.66 -17.98
CA TRP A 9 -16.24 42.60 -18.48
C TRP A 9 -15.46 41.38 -18.95
N TYR A 10 -14.33 41.57 -19.64
CA TYR A 10 -13.51 40.46 -20.15
C TYR A 10 -12.74 39.74 -19.04
N VAL A 11 -12.33 40.46 -17.99
CA VAL A 11 -11.74 39.85 -16.78
C VAL A 11 -12.76 38.99 -16.04
N GLY A 12 -14.00 39.48 -15.90
CA GLY A 12 -15.11 38.69 -15.33
C GLY A 12 -15.50 37.48 -16.17
N ALA A 13 -15.53 37.63 -17.51
CA ALA A 13 -15.86 36.55 -18.44
C ALA A 13 -14.80 35.43 -18.43
N GLY A 14 -13.50 35.78 -18.35
CA GLY A 14 -12.43 34.80 -18.21
C GLY A 14 -12.50 34.02 -16.90
N PHE A 15 -12.88 34.67 -15.80
CA PHE A 15 -13.08 34.02 -14.50
C PHE A 15 -14.27 33.05 -14.51
N LEU A 16 -15.39 33.43 -15.13
CA LEU A 16 -16.55 32.54 -15.29
C LEU A 16 -16.24 31.32 -16.15
N LEU A 17 -15.49 31.50 -17.24
CA LEU A 17 -15.08 30.39 -18.10
C LEU A 17 -14.15 29.40 -17.37
N GLY A 18 -13.20 29.93 -16.58
CA GLY A 18 -12.32 29.13 -15.73
C GLY A 18 -13.07 28.41 -14.60
N TRP A 19 -14.06 29.06 -13.98
CA TRP A 19 -14.89 28.48 -12.92
C TRP A 19 -15.78 27.33 -13.44
N VAL A 20 -16.39 27.51 -14.61
CA VAL A 20 -17.18 26.44 -15.26
C VAL A 20 -16.28 25.28 -15.71
N MET A 21 -15.06 25.56 -16.18
CA MET A 21 -14.16 24.49 -16.58
C MET A 21 -13.55 23.72 -15.39
N SER A 22 -13.28 24.39 -14.26
CA SER A 22 -12.89 23.74 -13.00
C SER A 22 -14.00 22.85 -12.43
N THR A 23 -15.25 23.30 -12.49
CA THR A 23 -16.41 22.51 -12.03
C THR A 23 -16.75 21.36 -12.98
N LEU A 24 -16.49 21.50 -14.29
CA LEU A 24 -16.64 20.40 -15.25
C LEU A 24 -15.61 19.28 -15.06
N ILE A 25 -14.34 19.61 -14.76
CA ILE A 25 -13.31 18.61 -14.46
C ILE A 25 -13.64 17.84 -13.18
N GLU A 26 -14.06 18.56 -12.13
CA GLU A 26 -14.56 17.91 -10.91
C GLU A 26 -15.84 17.12 -11.16
N TRP A 27 -16.79 17.58 -11.99
CA TRP A 27 -18.01 16.85 -12.32
C TRP A 27 -17.76 15.60 -13.17
N VAL A 28 -16.83 15.64 -14.13
CA VAL A 28 -16.42 14.46 -14.90
C VAL A 28 -15.73 13.45 -13.99
N TRP A 29 -14.86 13.91 -13.09
CA TRP A 29 -14.25 13.08 -12.06
C TRP A 29 -15.30 12.53 -11.06
N PHE A 30 -16.32 13.30 -10.69
CA PHE A 30 -17.39 12.90 -9.77
C PHE A 30 -18.46 12.01 -10.43
N ARG A 31 -18.68 12.13 -11.75
CA ARG A 31 -19.60 11.28 -12.52
C ARG A 31 -19.02 9.88 -12.73
N GLN A 32 -17.70 9.76 -12.84
CA GLN A 32 -17.00 8.47 -12.78
C GLN A 32 -17.05 7.84 -11.37
N ARG A 33 -17.31 8.66 -10.33
CA ARG A 33 -17.23 8.27 -8.91
C ARG A 33 -18.56 8.35 -8.14
N ARG A 34 -19.70 8.35 -8.84
CA ARG A 34 -21.03 8.09 -8.27
C ARG A 34 -21.44 6.67 -8.63
N VAL A 35 -21.15 5.77 -7.70
CA VAL A 35 -21.78 4.46 -7.52
C VAL A 35 -23.20 4.44 -8.10
N ARG A 36 -23.47 3.58 -9.08
CA ARG A 36 -24.82 3.28 -9.55
C ARG A 36 -25.63 2.73 -8.37
N PRO A 37 -26.62 3.44 -7.81
CA PRO A 37 -27.45 2.90 -6.74
C PRO A 37 -28.76 2.40 -7.35
N GLU A 38 -28.72 1.52 -8.36
CA GLU A 38 -29.93 0.88 -8.91
C GLU A 38 -29.64 -0.54 -9.41
N ALA A 39 -29.50 -1.46 -8.46
CA ALA A 39 -29.89 -2.86 -8.65
C ALA A 39 -30.60 -3.44 -7.41
N ALA A 40 -31.11 -2.57 -6.55
CA ALA A 40 -32.03 -2.92 -5.47
C ALA A 40 -33.46 -2.98 -6.04
N GLY A 41 -33.82 -4.10 -6.69
CA GLY A 41 -35.19 -4.26 -7.15
C GLY A 41 -35.42 -5.30 -8.25
N ARG A 42 -34.82 -6.50 -8.15
CA ARG A 42 -35.32 -7.65 -8.93
C ARG A 42 -34.90 -9.07 -8.51
N VAL A 43 -34.42 -9.31 -7.28
CA VAL A 43 -34.32 -10.69 -6.75
C VAL A 43 -35.53 -10.97 -5.87
N ARG A 44 -36.65 -11.19 -6.55
CA ARG A 44 -37.92 -11.64 -5.97
C ARG A 44 -37.88 -13.17 -5.91
N ALA A 45 -37.72 -13.70 -4.70
CA ALA A 45 -38.35 -14.94 -4.24
C ALA A 45 -38.02 -16.32 -4.88
N SER A 46 -37.04 -16.48 -5.79
CA SER A 46 -36.64 -17.82 -6.28
C SER A 46 -35.44 -18.43 -5.55
N THR A 47 -34.49 -17.60 -5.10
CA THR A 47 -33.15 -18.08 -4.74
C THR A 47 -33.07 -18.89 -3.43
N VAL A 48 -34.02 -18.76 -2.51
CA VAL A 48 -33.96 -19.52 -1.24
C VAL A 48 -34.32 -21.00 -1.44
N ARG A 49 -35.23 -21.34 -2.37
CA ARG A 49 -35.55 -22.75 -2.67
C ARG A 49 -34.40 -23.43 -3.41
N ASP A 50 -33.78 -22.71 -4.34
CA ASP A 50 -32.69 -23.23 -5.15
C ASP A 50 -31.44 -23.49 -4.27
N ILE A 51 -31.15 -22.61 -3.31
CA ILE A 51 -30.04 -22.79 -2.36
C ILE A 51 -30.30 -23.96 -1.38
N VAL A 52 -31.54 -24.18 -0.94
CA VAL A 52 -31.87 -25.27 -0.01
C VAL A 52 -31.86 -26.63 -0.72
N ALA A 53 -32.37 -26.72 -1.94
CA ALA A 53 -32.32 -27.96 -2.73
C ALA A 53 -30.88 -28.36 -3.11
N GLU A 54 -30.03 -27.39 -3.43
CA GLU A 54 -28.60 -27.63 -3.73
C GLU A 54 -27.83 -28.10 -2.47
N ARG A 55 -28.20 -27.59 -1.28
CA ARG A 55 -27.63 -28.02 0.00
C ARG A 55 -28.02 -29.44 0.41
N GLU A 56 -29.25 -29.86 0.11
CA GLU A 56 -29.72 -31.23 0.37
C GLU A 56 -29.10 -32.26 -0.59
N ALA A 57 -28.91 -31.89 -1.86
CA ALA A 57 -28.20 -32.73 -2.83
C ALA A 57 -26.70 -32.91 -2.47
N LEU A 58 -26.03 -31.84 -2.04
CA LEU A 58 -24.63 -31.88 -1.57
C LEU A 58 -24.46 -32.63 -0.23
N ALA A 59 -25.51 -32.69 0.60
CA ALA A 59 -25.49 -33.46 1.84
C ALA A 59 -25.61 -34.97 1.59
N ALA A 60 -26.35 -35.39 0.55
CA ALA A 60 -26.45 -36.79 0.15
C ALA A 60 -25.12 -37.31 -0.47
N GLU A 61 -24.46 -36.49 -1.29
CA GLU A 61 -23.15 -36.79 -1.91
C GLU A 61 -22.02 -36.97 -0.87
N ARG A 62 -22.12 -36.28 0.29
CA ARG A 62 -21.14 -36.32 1.38
C ARG A 62 -21.09 -37.62 2.18
N THR A 63 -21.98 -38.58 1.91
CA THR A 63 -22.02 -39.86 2.65
C THR A 63 -21.17 -40.96 2.01
N ALA A 64 -20.56 -40.72 0.84
CA ALA A 64 -19.56 -41.61 0.26
C ALA A 64 -18.16 -41.17 0.72
N PRO A 65 -17.28 -42.09 1.18
CA PRO A 65 -15.91 -41.73 1.55
C PRO A 65 -15.03 -41.65 0.30
N PRO A 66 -14.21 -40.59 0.12
CA PRO A 66 -13.04 -40.71 -0.74
C PRO A 66 -11.75 -40.36 0.02
N VAL A 67 -10.98 -41.42 0.27
CA VAL A 67 -9.60 -41.59 -0.20
C VAL A 67 -8.74 -40.32 -0.24
N SER A 68 -7.68 -40.35 0.58
CA SER A 68 -6.55 -39.44 0.61
C SER A 68 -6.11 -38.98 -0.78
N THR A 69 -6.23 -37.67 -1.04
CA THR A 69 -5.51 -37.00 -2.11
C THR A 69 -4.79 -35.80 -1.50
N THR A 70 -3.46 -35.83 -1.62
CA THR A 70 -2.47 -34.80 -1.37
C THR A 70 -3.00 -33.37 -1.52
N GLN A 71 -3.03 -32.61 -0.42
CA GLN A 71 -3.23 -31.17 -0.47
C GLN A 71 -1.90 -30.46 -0.78
N ALA A 72 -1.82 -29.92 -1.99
CA ALA A 72 -0.91 -28.84 -2.34
C ALA A 72 -1.54 -27.50 -1.97
N GLY A 73 -0.81 -26.67 -1.22
CA GLY A 73 -0.96 -25.21 -1.23
C GLY A 73 -2.18 -24.63 -0.53
N ASP A 74 -2.42 -24.98 0.74
CA ASP A 74 -3.25 -24.14 1.60
C ASP A 74 -2.44 -22.89 1.97
N VAL A 75 -2.64 -21.79 1.22
CA VAL A 75 -2.08 -20.48 1.55
C VAL A 75 -2.75 -20.03 2.85
N ARG A 76 -2.08 -20.33 3.96
CA ARG A 76 -2.40 -19.83 5.29
C ARG A 76 -2.71 -18.32 5.18
N PRO A 77 -3.81 -17.81 5.78
CA PRO A 77 -3.97 -16.37 5.92
C PRO A 77 -2.70 -15.84 6.61
N MET A 78 -1.90 -15.07 5.87
CA MET A 78 -0.66 -14.53 6.41
C MET A 78 -1.04 -13.66 7.61
N PRO A 79 -0.46 -13.91 8.80
CA PRO A 79 -0.71 -13.08 9.96
C PRO A 79 -0.32 -11.64 9.60
N THR A 80 -1.22 -10.69 9.80
CA THR A 80 -0.86 -9.27 9.79
C THR A 80 0.33 -9.13 10.73
N ALA A 81 1.46 -8.64 10.23
CA ALA A 81 2.64 -8.54 11.05
C ALA A 81 2.30 -7.63 12.24
N SER A 82 2.39 -8.17 13.47
CA SER A 82 2.17 -7.39 14.70
C SER A 82 3.14 -6.22 14.81
N SER A 83 4.23 -6.26 14.03
CA SER A 83 5.17 -5.19 13.80
C SER A 83 5.70 -5.18 12.37
N TYR A 84 5.88 -3.99 11.79
CA TYR A 84 6.41 -3.73 10.46
C TYR A 84 7.34 -2.49 10.49
N PRO A 85 8.27 -2.36 9.54
CA PRO A 85 9.16 -1.20 9.42
C PRO A 85 8.41 0.08 9.00
N ASP A 86 8.78 1.22 9.55
CA ASP A 86 8.22 2.53 9.18
C ASP A 86 9.03 3.19 8.06
N PRO A 87 8.41 3.95 7.16
CA PRO A 87 9.14 4.62 6.09
C PRO A 87 9.95 5.80 6.68
N LEU A 88 11.21 5.53 7.04
CA LEU A 88 12.12 6.51 7.63
C LEU A 88 12.42 7.67 6.66
N TRP A 89 12.30 7.45 5.36
CA TRP A 89 12.43 8.52 4.35
C TRP A 89 11.41 9.67 4.52
N ARG A 90 10.34 9.49 5.32
CA ARG A 90 9.43 10.58 5.69
C ARG A 90 10.06 11.60 6.65
N VAL A 91 11.12 11.22 7.35
CA VAL A 91 11.89 12.13 8.20
C VAL A 91 12.75 13.03 7.29
N ARG A 92 12.68 14.34 7.48
CA ARG A 92 13.40 15.32 6.66
C ARG A 92 14.89 15.10 6.81
N GLY A 93 15.58 14.98 5.68
CA GLY A 93 17.02 14.72 5.64
C GLY A 93 17.38 13.23 5.68
N ILE A 94 16.41 12.33 5.83
CA ILE A 94 16.59 10.90 5.60
C ILE A 94 16.11 10.59 4.18
N GLY A 95 17.05 10.32 3.27
CA GLY A 95 16.74 9.75 1.96
C GLY A 95 16.66 8.22 1.99
N VAL A 96 16.27 7.61 0.88
CA VAL A 96 16.23 6.14 0.71
C VAL A 96 17.56 5.46 1.06
N ILE A 97 18.69 6.11 0.76
CA ILE A 97 20.03 5.60 1.09
C ILE A 97 20.25 5.56 2.61
N TYR A 98 19.86 6.61 3.33
CA TYR A 98 20.00 6.64 4.79
C TYR A 98 19.03 5.67 5.44
N GLN A 99 17.80 5.57 4.94
CA GLN A 99 16.85 4.55 5.40
C GLN A 99 17.45 3.14 5.27
N LYS A 100 18.00 2.79 4.11
CA LYS A 100 18.61 1.47 3.91
C LYS A 100 19.69 1.18 4.94
N ARG A 101 20.61 2.12 5.14
CA ARG A 101 21.70 1.99 6.13
C ARG A 101 21.17 1.91 7.58
N LEU A 102 20.13 2.66 7.90
CA LEU A 102 19.48 2.61 9.21
C LEU A 102 18.80 1.26 9.44
N TYR A 103 18.14 0.69 8.43
CA TYR A 103 17.59 -0.66 8.48
C TYR A 103 18.69 -1.72 8.64
N GLU A 104 19.79 -1.61 7.90
CA GLU A 104 20.96 -2.48 8.06
C GLU A 104 21.57 -2.38 9.48
N ALA A 105 21.46 -1.22 10.12
CA ALA A 105 21.87 -0.99 11.51
C ALA A 105 20.83 -1.42 12.55
N GLY A 106 19.69 -1.98 12.14
CA GLY A 106 18.64 -2.46 13.05
C GLY A 106 17.64 -1.41 13.51
N ILE A 107 17.63 -0.23 12.90
CA ILE A 107 16.73 0.88 13.24
C ILE A 107 15.63 0.94 12.18
N PHE A 108 14.44 0.40 12.48
CA PHE A 108 13.40 0.16 11.49
C PHE A 108 12.15 1.01 11.65
N THR A 109 11.83 1.43 12.87
CA THR A 109 10.62 2.20 13.17
C THR A 109 10.95 3.64 13.54
N TRP A 110 9.98 4.54 13.41
CA TRP A 110 10.13 5.92 13.88
C TRP A 110 10.40 5.97 15.39
N HIS A 111 9.79 5.07 16.16
CA HIS A 111 10.04 4.96 17.59
C HIS A 111 11.48 4.51 17.92
N GLN A 112 12.02 3.52 17.20
CA GLN A 112 13.42 3.09 17.34
C GLN A 112 14.38 4.22 16.98
N LEU A 113 14.09 4.95 15.89
CA LEU A 113 14.89 6.10 15.48
C LEU A 113 14.85 7.24 16.53
N ALA A 114 13.68 7.54 17.08
CA ALA A 114 13.50 8.55 18.12
C ALA A 114 14.08 8.19 19.49
N SER A 115 14.38 6.90 19.71
CA SER A 115 14.99 6.37 20.93
C SER A 115 16.50 6.18 20.80
N SER A 116 17.05 6.34 19.60
CA SER A 116 18.48 6.27 19.33
C SER A 116 19.18 7.59 19.65
N ASP A 117 20.47 7.54 19.99
CA ASP A 117 21.28 8.74 20.19
C ASP A 117 21.88 9.26 18.86
N VAL A 118 22.35 10.51 18.90
CA VAL A 118 22.88 11.23 17.73
C VAL A 118 24.10 10.56 17.12
N ASP A 119 24.98 9.98 17.94
CA ASP A 119 26.23 9.37 17.47
C ASP A 119 25.95 8.03 16.81
N THR A 120 25.07 7.22 17.40
CA THR A 120 24.56 5.99 16.80
C THR A 120 23.90 6.26 15.45
N LEU A 121 23.02 7.25 15.36
CA LEU A 121 22.35 7.58 14.09
C LEU A 121 23.32 8.10 13.03
N ARG A 122 24.30 8.92 13.42
CA ARG A 122 25.33 9.41 12.50
C ARG A 122 26.18 8.27 11.95
N ALA A 123 26.62 7.36 12.83
CA ALA A 123 27.41 6.19 12.45
C ALA A 123 26.60 5.26 11.54
N ALA A 124 25.36 4.94 11.93
CA ALA A 124 24.47 4.07 11.16
C ALA A 124 24.17 4.62 9.77
N ALA A 125 23.72 5.88 9.66
CA ALA A 125 23.43 6.50 8.36
C ALA A 125 24.70 6.83 7.56
N GLN A 126 25.87 6.79 8.18
CA GLN A 126 27.15 7.33 7.67
C GLN A 126 26.95 8.76 7.15
N ALA A 127 26.24 9.57 7.94
CA ALA A 127 25.87 10.92 7.57
C ALA A 127 27.07 11.86 7.71
N PRO A 128 27.25 12.85 6.80
CA PRO A 128 28.31 13.84 6.92
C PRO A 128 28.12 14.68 8.19
N ALA A 129 29.20 15.29 8.67
CA ALA A 129 29.16 16.14 9.87
C ALA A 129 28.20 17.33 9.76
N THR A 130 27.82 17.73 8.55
CA THR A 130 26.83 18.78 8.29
C THR A 130 25.39 18.33 8.51
N SER A 131 25.13 17.02 8.63
CA SER A 131 23.81 16.51 8.98
C SER A 131 23.57 16.66 10.48
N ASP A 132 22.32 16.92 10.83
CA ASP A 132 21.88 17.05 12.22
C ASP A 132 20.89 15.92 12.59
N PRO A 133 21.39 14.79 13.11
CA PRO A 133 20.53 13.69 13.54
C PRO A 133 19.58 14.05 14.69
N SER A 134 19.80 15.16 15.41
CA SER A 134 18.87 15.59 16.47
C SER A 134 17.51 16.00 15.88
N LEU A 135 17.50 16.57 14.67
CA LEU A 135 16.27 16.87 13.93
C LEU A 135 15.54 15.59 13.49
N TRP A 136 16.30 14.54 13.15
CA TRP A 136 15.70 13.25 12.79
C TRP A 136 14.99 12.61 13.99
N ILE A 137 15.62 12.62 15.16
CA ILE A 137 15.05 12.14 16.42
C ILE A 137 13.75 12.87 16.75
N ALA A 138 13.76 14.21 16.68
CA ALA A 138 12.60 15.03 16.98
C ALA A 138 11.43 14.73 16.02
N GLN A 139 11.70 14.74 14.71
CA GLN A 139 10.66 14.50 13.72
C GLN A 139 10.15 13.05 13.72
N ALA A 140 11.00 12.07 14.01
CA ALA A 140 10.56 10.69 14.14
C ALA A 140 9.64 10.49 15.36
N ARG A 141 9.88 11.22 16.47
CA ARG A 141 8.96 11.23 17.60
C ARG A 141 7.58 11.77 17.19
N GLU A 142 7.56 12.89 16.48
CA GLU A 142 6.31 13.48 15.95
C GLU A 142 5.58 12.52 15.01
N LEU A 143 6.29 11.87 14.09
CA LEU A 143 5.70 10.87 13.18
C LEU A 143 5.17 9.65 13.95
N ALA A 144 5.90 9.17 14.95
CA ALA A 144 5.46 8.06 15.79
C ALA A 144 4.17 8.41 16.54
N GLU A 145 4.03 9.64 17.05
CA GLU A 145 2.80 10.11 17.68
C GLU A 145 1.67 10.29 16.65
N GLN A 146 1.95 10.92 15.51
CA GLN A 146 0.96 11.22 14.47
C GLN A 146 0.29 9.96 13.91
N PHE A 147 1.05 8.88 13.76
CA PHE A 147 0.59 7.62 13.16
C PHE A 147 0.35 6.51 14.18
N ASP A 148 0.28 6.82 15.48
CA ASP A 148 0.06 5.86 16.56
C ASP A 148 1.06 4.69 16.52
N ARG A 149 2.33 5.03 16.30
CA ARG A 149 3.50 4.14 16.28
C ARG A 149 4.43 4.34 17.47
N VAL A 150 3.98 5.03 18.52
CA VAL A 150 4.74 5.12 19.78
C VAL A 150 4.89 3.72 20.37
N GLY A 151 6.12 3.31 20.69
CA GLY A 151 6.42 1.95 21.17
C GLY A 151 6.54 0.90 20.06
N ALA A 152 6.39 1.28 18.78
CA ALA A 152 6.58 0.36 17.66
C ALA A 152 8.02 -0.16 17.61
N THR A 153 8.20 -1.46 17.60
CA THR A 153 9.53 -2.09 17.47
C THR A 153 9.46 -3.19 16.43
N TYR A 154 10.36 -3.18 15.46
CA TYR A 154 10.47 -4.24 14.46
C TYR A 154 11.83 -4.93 14.62
N SER A 155 11.78 -6.27 14.57
CA SER A 155 12.94 -7.16 14.73
C SER A 155 12.96 -8.27 13.67
N GLY A 156 12.18 -8.12 12.61
CA GLY A 156 12.17 -9.04 11.48
C GLY A 156 13.40 -8.86 10.57
N PRO A 157 13.42 -9.54 9.40
CA PRO A 157 14.50 -9.38 8.44
C PRO A 157 14.61 -7.93 7.95
N VAL A 158 15.80 -7.53 7.50
CA VAL A 158 15.98 -6.25 6.82
C VAL A 158 15.06 -6.22 5.59
N PRO A 159 14.16 -5.23 5.48
CA PRO A 159 13.23 -5.16 4.36
C PRO A 159 13.95 -4.85 3.04
N ASP A 160 13.60 -5.59 2.00
CA ASP A 160 14.11 -5.39 0.64
C ASP A 160 13.36 -4.27 -0.06
N ASP A 161 14.09 -3.40 -0.78
CA ASP A 161 13.51 -2.27 -1.50
C ASP A 161 12.64 -2.73 -2.69
N PHE A 162 11.34 -2.84 -2.48
CA PHE A 162 10.42 -3.28 -3.52
C PHE A 162 10.24 -2.23 -4.62
N THR A 163 10.67 -0.99 -4.42
CA THR A 163 10.61 0.03 -5.48
C THR A 163 11.58 -0.26 -6.65
N ARG A 164 12.48 -1.24 -6.48
CA ARG A 164 13.29 -1.80 -7.59
C ARG A 164 12.48 -2.66 -8.57
N ILE A 165 11.28 -3.08 -8.21
CA ILE A 165 10.37 -3.85 -9.07
C ILE A 165 9.49 -2.86 -9.84
N ASP A 166 9.43 -3.03 -11.16
CA ASP A 166 8.68 -2.12 -12.02
C ASP A 166 7.18 -2.14 -11.69
N GLY A 167 6.60 -0.96 -11.53
CA GLY A 167 5.21 -0.77 -11.09
C GLY A 167 4.98 -0.81 -9.58
N ILE A 168 5.95 -1.19 -8.75
CA ILE A 168 5.82 -1.08 -7.28
C ILE A 168 6.29 0.31 -6.82
N GLY A 169 5.34 1.14 -6.42
CA GLY A 169 5.64 2.40 -5.70
C GLY A 169 5.73 2.20 -4.17
N SER A 170 6.23 3.21 -3.47
CA SER A 170 6.38 3.20 -2.01
C SER A 170 5.07 2.93 -1.25
N LEU A 171 3.90 3.26 -1.82
CA LEU A 171 2.62 2.96 -1.18
C LEU A 171 2.32 1.45 -1.18
N SER A 172 2.54 0.80 -2.33
CA SER A 172 2.36 -0.65 -2.48
C SER A 172 3.38 -1.39 -1.62
N GLU A 173 4.65 -0.95 -1.63
CA GLU A 173 5.71 -1.47 -0.76
C GLU A 173 5.30 -1.41 0.71
N GLN A 174 4.91 -0.23 1.22
CA GLN A 174 4.51 -0.12 2.63
C GLN A 174 3.28 -0.97 2.96
N THR A 175 2.39 -1.20 2.00
CA THR A 175 1.24 -2.09 2.19
C THR A 175 1.68 -3.54 2.29
N LEU A 176 2.64 -3.97 1.46
CA LEU A 176 3.26 -5.30 1.54
C LEU A 176 3.98 -5.52 2.87
N TYR A 177 4.74 -4.54 3.36
CA TYR A 177 5.37 -4.63 4.68
C TYR A 177 4.34 -4.79 5.81
N ARG A 178 3.24 -4.01 5.79
CA ARG A 178 2.16 -4.18 6.78
C ARG A 178 1.49 -5.55 6.68
N ALA A 179 1.45 -6.12 5.49
CA ALA A 179 0.96 -7.47 5.24
C ALA A 179 1.97 -8.57 5.65
N GLY A 180 3.17 -8.22 6.12
CA GLY A 180 4.18 -9.17 6.56
C GLY A 180 5.10 -9.69 5.46
N VAL A 181 5.11 -9.04 4.29
CA VAL A 181 5.96 -9.40 3.15
C VAL A 181 7.11 -8.41 3.11
N PHE A 182 8.31 -8.82 3.53
CA PHE A 182 9.46 -7.93 3.74
C PHE A 182 10.61 -8.18 2.78
N THR A 183 10.72 -9.36 2.19
CA THR A 183 11.86 -9.76 1.34
C THR A 183 11.41 -10.13 -0.07
N TYR A 184 12.32 -10.03 -1.05
CA TYR A 184 12.08 -10.46 -2.42
C TYR A 184 11.73 -11.95 -2.48
N GLN A 185 12.37 -12.78 -1.65
CA GLN A 185 12.05 -14.20 -1.54
C GLN A 185 10.61 -14.43 -1.08
N GLN A 186 10.14 -13.69 -0.07
CA GLN A 186 8.76 -13.78 0.41
C GLN A 186 7.77 -13.32 -0.67
N LEU A 187 8.09 -12.21 -1.35
CA LEU A 187 7.26 -11.68 -2.43
C LEU A 187 7.15 -12.67 -3.59
N ALA A 188 8.27 -13.23 -4.07
CA ALA A 188 8.31 -14.22 -5.15
C ALA A 188 7.56 -15.52 -4.82
N GLY A 189 7.44 -15.86 -3.54
CA GLY A 189 6.67 -17.02 -3.06
C GLY A 189 5.16 -16.83 -3.05
N LEU A 190 4.65 -15.62 -3.32
CA LEU A 190 3.21 -15.35 -3.37
C LEU A 190 2.59 -15.75 -4.72
N SER A 191 1.28 -15.95 -4.71
CA SER A 191 0.50 -16.06 -5.94
C SER A 191 -0.07 -14.70 -6.38
N PRO A 192 -0.36 -14.49 -7.67
CA PRO A 192 -1.04 -13.27 -8.15
C PRO A 192 -2.36 -13.00 -7.41
N GLN A 193 -3.10 -14.06 -7.06
CA GLN A 193 -4.34 -13.96 -6.29
C GLN A 193 -4.09 -13.55 -4.83
N ALA A 194 -2.98 -13.97 -4.22
CA ALA A 194 -2.60 -13.50 -2.89
C ALA A 194 -2.24 -12.01 -2.93
N LEU A 195 -1.45 -11.57 -3.90
CA LEU A 195 -1.12 -10.16 -4.09
C LEU A 195 -2.36 -9.29 -4.32
N ALA A 196 -3.29 -9.72 -5.15
CA ALA A 196 -4.55 -9.01 -5.39
C ALA A 196 -5.39 -8.84 -4.11
N ARG A 197 -5.32 -9.80 -3.16
CA ARG A 197 -5.98 -9.70 -1.85
C ARG A 197 -5.26 -8.74 -0.90
N LEU A 198 -3.93 -8.68 -0.95
CA LEU A 198 -3.13 -7.78 -0.12
C LEU A 198 -3.20 -6.32 -0.62
N LEU A 199 -3.35 -6.14 -1.94
CA LEU A 199 -3.37 -4.84 -2.60
C LEU A 199 -4.68 -4.66 -3.38
N PRO A 200 -5.85 -4.61 -2.70
CA PRO A 200 -7.14 -4.53 -3.38
C PRO A 200 -7.28 -3.26 -4.22
N GLU A 201 -6.65 -2.15 -3.80
CA GLU A 201 -6.63 -0.90 -4.57
C GLU A 201 -5.82 -1.03 -5.86
N ALA A 202 -4.64 -1.66 -5.79
CA ALA A 202 -3.82 -1.92 -6.97
C ALA A 202 -4.50 -2.91 -7.93
N ALA A 203 -5.19 -3.92 -7.39
CA ALA A 203 -5.97 -4.86 -8.17
C ALA A 203 -7.22 -4.21 -8.83
N ALA A 204 -7.89 -3.31 -8.11
CA ALA A 204 -9.06 -2.58 -8.60
C ALA A 204 -8.70 -1.49 -9.63
N ALA A 205 -7.45 -1.01 -9.63
CA ALA A 205 -6.96 -0.04 -10.60
C ALA A 205 -6.93 -0.58 -12.04
N GLY A 206 -7.04 -1.91 -12.23
CA GLY A 206 -7.51 -2.58 -13.45
C GLY A 206 -6.68 -2.33 -14.73
N GLU A 207 -6.17 -3.42 -15.31
CA GLU A 207 -5.44 -3.53 -16.60
C GLU A 207 -3.94 -3.17 -16.66
N SER A 208 -3.35 -2.36 -15.77
CA SER A 208 -1.92 -1.98 -15.92
C SER A 208 -0.93 -2.74 -15.04
N ILE A 209 -1.37 -3.39 -13.96
CA ILE A 209 -0.47 -4.08 -13.01
C ILE A 209 -0.51 -5.58 -13.28
N ASP A 210 0.54 -6.08 -13.93
CA ASP A 210 0.77 -7.52 -14.06
C ASP A 210 1.54 -8.02 -12.83
N PHE A 211 0.80 -8.56 -11.85
CA PHE A 211 1.40 -9.14 -10.65
C PHE A 211 2.37 -10.28 -10.98
N LYS A 212 2.24 -10.95 -12.13
CA LYS A 212 3.20 -11.98 -12.54
C LYS A 212 4.59 -11.36 -12.79
N ILE A 213 4.65 -10.18 -13.40
CA ILE A 213 5.91 -9.46 -13.60
C ILE A 213 6.57 -9.15 -12.26
N TRP A 214 5.78 -8.72 -11.27
CA TRP A 214 6.32 -8.45 -9.93
C TRP A 214 6.93 -9.69 -9.27
N LEU A 215 6.24 -10.83 -9.36
CA LEU A 215 6.72 -12.10 -8.82
C LEU A 215 7.98 -12.59 -9.53
N ASP A 216 8.01 -12.49 -10.87
CA ASP A 216 9.17 -12.90 -11.68
C ASP A 216 10.39 -12.01 -11.38
N GLN A 217 10.21 -10.69 -11.28
CA GLN A 217 11.29 -9.75 -10.93
C GLN A 217 11.76 -9.93 -9.48
N ALA A 218 10.85 -10.16 -8.54
CA ALA A 218 11.21 -10.48 -7.16
C ALA A 218 12.05 -11.77 -7.10
N ALA A 219 11.70 -12.79 -7.88
CA ALA A 219 12.49 -14.02 -7.95
C ALA A 219 13.92 -13.76 -8.46
N GLN A 220 14.07 -12.93 -9.49
CA GLN A 220 15.38 -12.51 -10.00
C GLN A 220 16.20 -11.77 -8.93
N LEU A 221 15.61 -10.74 -8.30
CA LEU A 221 16.28 -9.94 -7.28
C LEU A 221 16.65 -10.75 -6.03
N SER A 222 15.84 -11.74 -5.66
CA SER A 222 16.14 -12.65 -4.53
C SER A 222 17.36 -13.53 -4.77
N SER A 223 17.76 -13.74 -6.03
CA SER A 223 18.99 -14.47 -6.35
C SER A 223 20.24 -13.59 -6.35
N GLU A 224 20.07 -12.25 -6.39
CA GLU A 224 21.14 -11.25 -6.38
C GLU A 224 21.49 -10.75 -4.98
N SER A 225 20.59 -10.98 -4.01
CA SER A 225 20.64 -10.46 -2.64
C SER A 225 21.25 -11.48 -1.68
#